data_AF-A0A5B6W3I7-F1
#
_entry.id   AF-A0A5B6W3I7-F1
#
_cell.length_a   1.000
_cell.length_b   1.000
_cell.length_c   1.000
_cell.angle_alpha   90.00
_cell.angle_beta   90.00
_cell.angle_gamma   90.00
#
_symmetry.space_group_name_H-M   'P 1'
#
loop_
_entity.id
_entity.type
_entity.pdbx_description
1 polymer ?
#
loop_
_entity_poly.entity_id
_entity_poly.type
_entity_poly.pdbx_seq_one_letter_code
_entity_poly.pdbx_strand_id
1 'polypeptide(L)'
;MGRSHSGSPKLSLGRSLPRVRVHSPSLRRKSAANCFENDQQAAEFLGDGGDTDNLINNERGNKVMVVVDSSLESKAALEWALSYAIQDHDSIVLLVANPRRREWSNKKRNARAHELLHSMKNICQMNKPGVEVEVAKVEGKEKGPVIVDAAKQHKVSILVLGQRKRCVIWRLLRRWGGKRRGSGGGVVDYCIENAPSSCKTVAVRRKTNQLGGYLITTKLHKNFWLLA
;
A
#
# COMPACT_ATOMS: atom_id res chain seq x y z
N MET A 1 -68.08 -11.42 28.79
CA MET A 1 -66.81 -10.89 28.24
C MET A 1 -66.03 -10.36 29.43
N GLY A 2 -65.05 -11.05 30.02
CA GLY A 2 -63.74 -11.38 29.47
C GLY A 2 -62.69 -10.55 30.24
N ARG A 3 -61.95 -11.19 31.15
CA ARG A 3 -60.99 -10.62 32.13
C ARG A 3 -59.83 -9.85 31.49
N SER A 4 -59.29 -8.86 32.20
CA SER A 4 -57.83 -8.70 32.43
C SER A 4 -57.49 -7.59 33.45
N HIS A 5 -56.98 -8.00 34.62
CA HIS A 5 -56.01 -7.20 35.38
C HIS A 5 -54.61 -7.66 34.96
N SER A 6 -53.69 -6.73 34.71
CA SER A 6 -52.26 -7.02 34.73
C SER A 6 -51.46 -5.74 34.96
N GLY A 7 -50.65 -5.77 36.01
CA GLY A 7 -49.99 -4.63 36.64
C GLY A 7 -48.87 -3.96 35.84
N SER A 8 -48.51 -2.79 36.33
CA SER A 8 -47.37 -1.97 35.91
C SER A 8 -46.03 -2.67 36.20
N PRO A 9 -45.09 -2.74 35.26
CA PRO A 9 -43.70 -3.08 35.59
C PRO A 9 -43.00 -1.87 36.21
N LYS A 10 -42.47 -2.08 37.42
CA LYS A 10 -41.64 -1.13 38.17
C LYS A 10 -40.31 -0.92 37.45
N LEU A 11 -39.93 0.34 37.33
CA LEU A 11 -38.60 0.79 36.91
C LEU A 11 -37.58 0.40 37.99
N SER A 12 -36.50 -0.30 37.61
CA SER A 12 -35.31 -0.44 38.45
C SER A 12 -34.09 0.05 37.67
N LEU A 13 -33.59 1.24 38.04
CA LEU A 13 -32.30 1.76 37.61
C LEU A 13 -31.17 0.92 38.22
N GLY A 14 -30.49 0.14 37.38
CA GLY A 14 -29.21 -0.48 37.73
C GLY A 14 -28.08 0.53 37.63
N ARG A 15 -27.57 0.99 38.77
CA ARG A 15 -26.39 1.85 38.89
C ARG A 15 -25.15 0.95 38.96
N SER A 16 -24.25 1.00 37.97
CA SER A 16 -22.99 0.25 38.02
C SER A 16 -21.78 1.11 37.64
N LEU A 17 -21.06 1.59 38.66
CA LEU A 17 -19.64 1.98 38.63
C LEU A 17 -19.12 1.87 40.09
N PRO A 18 -17.82 1.69 40.38
CA PRO A 18 -16.67 1.37 39.51
C PRO A 18 -15.85 0.16 40.04
N ARG A 19 -14.94 -0.42 39.24
CA ARG A 19 -13.76 -1.09 39.80
C ARG A 19 -12.51 -0.77 38.98
N VAL A 20 -11.72 0.12 39.55
CA VAL A 20 -10.32 0.35 39.24
C VAL A 20 -9.53 -0.93 39.54
N ARG A 21 -8.71 -1.38 38.59
CA ARG A 21 -7.40 -1.95 38.95
C ARG A 21 -6.36 -1.67 37.87
N VAL A 22 -5.24 -1.26 38.42
CA VAL A 22 -4.02 -0.70 37.85
C VAL A 22 -3.11 -1.81 37.31
N HIS A 23 -2.23 -1.41 36.37
CA HIS A 23 -0.94 -1.97 35.96
C HIS A 23 -0.84 -2.79 34.66
N SER A 24 -0.03 -2.23 33.77
CA SER A 24 0.41 -2.66 32.45
C SER A 24 1.41 -3.82 32.51
N PRO A 25 1.49 -4.67 31.47
CA PRO A 25 2.76 -5.25 31.06
C PRO A 25 3.31 -4.43 29.89
N SER A 26 4.51 -3.90 30.09
CA SER A 26 5.37 -3.37 29.04
C SER A 26 5.46 -4.36 27.87
N LEU A 27 4.98 -3.98 26.69
CA LEU A 27 5.31 -4.69 25.45
C LEU A 27 6.78 -4.37 25.12
N ARG A 28 7.66 -5.06 25.84
CA ARG A 28 9.07 -5.24 25.49
C ARG A 28 9.07 -5.82 24.08
N ARG A 29 9.40 -4.98 23.10
CA ARG A 29 9.59 -5.34 21.71
C ARG A 29 10.68 -6.43 21.68
N LYS A 30 10.28 -7.70 21.58
CA LYS A 30 11.21 -8.82 21.43
C LYS A 30 11.86 -8.62 20.06
N SER A 31 13.18 -8.44 20.08
CA SER A 31 14.03 -8.52 18.91
C SER A 31 13.81 -9.88 18.25
N ALA A 32 13.28 -9.89 17.04
CA ALA A 32 13.29 -11.07 16.18
C ALA A 32 14.61 -11.04 15.41
N ALA A 33 15.68 -11.46 16.09
CA ALA A 33 16.79 -12.05 15.38
C ALA A 33 16.32 -13.42 14.90
N ASN A 34 16.48 -13.64 13.59
CA ASN A 34 16.35 -14.90 12.86
C ASN A 34 14.92 -15.36 12.53
N CYS A 35 14.45 -14.97 11.35
CA CYS A 35 13.57 -15.80 10.52
C CYS A 35 14.28 -15.99 9.18
N PHE A 36 15.02 -17.08 9.04
CA PHE A 36 15.37 -17.62 7.73
C PHE A 36 14.29 -18.62 7.33
N GLU A 37 14.07 -18.70 6.01
CA GLU A 37 13.20 -19.64 5.29
C GLU A 37 11.71 -19.24 5.20
N ASN A 38 11.36 -18.46 4.17
CA ASN A 38 10.81 -19.02 2.93
C ASN A 38 10.63 -17.91 1.85
N ASP A 39 11.71 -17.55 1.16
CA ASP A 39 11.76 -16.48 0.14
C ASP A 39 11.30 -16.93 -1.26
N GLN A 40 11.03 -18.23 -1.45
CA GLN A 40 10.82 -18.82 -2.78
C GLN A 40 9.63 -18.21 -3.54
N GLN A 41 8.51 -17.95 -2.86
CA GLN A 41 7.25 -17.64 -3.53
C GLN A 41 7.14 -16.19 -4.03
N ALA A 42 7.89 -15.26 -3.43
CA ALA A 42 7.99 -13.88 -3.91
C ALA A 42 9.10 -13.72 -4.96
N ALA A 43 10.22 -14.43 -4.77
CA ALA A 43 11.33 -14.47 -5.71
C ALA A 43 10.92 -15.12 -7.04
N GLU A 44 10.10 -16.18 -7.04
CA GLU A 44 9.58 -16.82 -8.26
C GLU A 44 8.60 -15.93 -9.05
N PHE A 45 7.90 -14.99 -8.40
CA PHE A 45 6.99 -14.07 -9.08
C PHE A 45 7.72 -12.90 -9.75
N LEU A 46 8.86 -12.48 -9.17
CA LEU A 46 9.66 -11.35 -9.65
C LEU A 46 10.84 -11.79 -10.52
N GLY A 47 11.42 -12.95 -10.25
CA GLY A 47 12.43 -13.61 -11.07
C GLY A 47 11.79 -14.31 -12.26
N ASP A 48 12.12 -13.83 -13.46
CA ASP A 48 11.67 -14.43 -14.71
C ASP A 48 12.68 -15.51 -15.14
N GLY A 49 12.19 -16.72 -15.37
CA GLY A 49 12.96 -17.81 -15.97
C GLY A 49 13.11 -17.57 -17.47
N GLY A 50 14.32 -17.19 -17.87
CA GLY A 50 14.96 -17.29 -19.19
C GLY A 50 14.11 -17.23 -20.46
N ASP A 51 14.25 -16.14 -21.21
CA ASP A 51 14.36 -16.17 -22.67
C ASP A 51 15.65 -15.45 -23.09
N THR A 52 16.57 -16.22 -23.65
CA THR A 52 17.83 -15.77 -24.23
C THR A 52 17.55 -15.06 -25.55
N ASP A 53 17.47 -13.73 -25.51
CA ASP A 53 17.92 -12.85 -26.60
C ASP A 53 17.85 -11.39 -26.13
N ASN A 54 18.97 -10.89 -25.58
CA ASN A 54 19.42 -9.48 -25.53
C ASN A 54 20.66 -9.38 -24.61
N LEU A 55 21.78 -9.98 -25.03
CA LEU A 55 23.01 -10.14 -24.25
C LEU A 55 23.86 -8.86 -24.09
N ILE A 56 23.35 -7.65 -24.38
CA ILE A 56 24.18 -6.44 -24.28
C ILE A 56 23.30 -5.26 -23.85
N ASN A 57 23.03 -5.11 -22.54
CA ASN A 57 22.74 -3.82 -21.85
C ASN A 57 22.20 -3.93 -20.40
N ASN A 58 22.18 -5.10 -19.75
CA ASN A 58 21.56 -5.23 -18.43
C ASN A 58 22.56 -5.40 -17.28
N GLU A 59 23.60 -4.56 -17.24
CA GLU A 59 24.46 -4.37 -16.05
C GLU A 59 23.78 -3.52 -14.97
N ARG A 60 22.48 -3.23 -15.10
CA ARG A 60 21.72 -2.41 -14.16
C ARG A 60 20.60 -3.28 -13.59
N GLY A 61 20.54 -3.39 -12.27
CA GLY A 61 19.47 -4.12 -11.60
C GLY A 61 18.10 -3.49 -11.85
N ASN A 62 17.07 -4.09 -11.26
CA ASN A 62 15.69 -3.66 -11.42
C ASN A 62 15.52 -2.19 -11.00
N LYS A 63 14.78 -1.43 -11.81
CA LYS A 63 14.33 -0.09 -11.43
C LYS A 63 12.92 -0.19 -10.86
N VAL A 64 12.83 -0.16 -9.53
CA VAL A 64 11.60 -0.35 -8.77
C VAL A 64 11.01 1.01 -8.39
N MET A 65 9.79 1.29 -8.83
CA MET A 65 9.08 2.52 -8.46
C MET A 65 8.00 2.24 -7.42
N VAL A 66 8.02 2.98 -6.32
CA VAL A 66 7.04 2.86 -5.23
C VAL A 66 6.23 4.14 -5.14
N VAL A 67 4.90 4.03 -5.25
CA VAL A 67 4.01 5.17 -5.08
C VAL A 67 3.74 5.45 -3.60
N VAL A 68 4.23 6.59 -3.14
CA VAL A 68 4.16 6.99 -1.74
C VAL A 68 3.17 8.14 -1.54
N ASP A 69 2.36 8.01 -0.50
CA ASP A 69 1.54 9.07 0.06
C ASP A 69 1.57 8.98 1.60
N SER A 70 0.82 9.84 2.29
CA SER A 70 0.77 9.84 3.76
C SER A 70 -0.03 8.68 4.37
N SER A 71 -0.46 7.70 3.56
CA SER A 71 -1.26 6.58 4.02
C SER A 71 -0.39 5.46 4.60
N LEU A 72 -0.99 4.65 5.47
CA LEU A 72 -0.34 3.48 6.03
C LEU A 72 -0.16 2.39 4.95
N GLU A 73 -1.04 2.37 3.96
CA GLU A 73 -1.00 1.40 2.87
C GLU A 73 0.19 1.64 1.94
N SER A 74 0.51 2.90 1.63
CA SER A 74 1.73 3.23 0.88
C SER A 74 3.00 2.92 1.68
N LYS A 75 3.01 3.18 3.00
CA LYS A 75 4.14 2.79 3.85
C LYS A 75 4.35 1.26 3.85
N ALA A 76 3.27 0.50 3.99
CA ALA A 76 3.33 -0.95 3.95
C ALA A 76 3.82 -1.49 2.60
N ALA A 77 3.44 -0.84 1.50
CA ALA A 77 3.91 -1.19 0.18
C ALA A 77 5.43 -0.94 0.02
N LEU A 78 5.94 0.15 0.60
CA LEU A 78 7.38 0.42 0.63
C LEU A 78 8.15 -0.62 1.43
N GLU A 79 7.67 -0.96 2.62
CA GLU A 79 8.29 -1.98 3.48
C GLU A 79 8.32 -3.36 2.79
N TRP A 80 7.22 -3.73 2.11
CA TRP A 80 7.19 -4.94 1.30
C TRP A 80 8.20 -4.90 0.15
N ALA A 81 8.27 -3.77 -0.58
CA ALA A 81 9.22 -3.63 -1.68
C ALA A 81 10.66 -3.79 -1.21
N LEU A 82 11.03 -3.16 -0.08
CA LEU A 82 12.36 -3.25 0.51
C LEU A 82 12.73 -4.65 0.96
N SER A 83 11.74 -5.44 1.38
CA SER A 83 11.96 -6.80 1.89
C SER A 83 12.07 -7.82 0.75
N TYR A 84 11.21 -7.72 -0.27
CA TYR A 84 11.03 -8.80 -1.25
C TYR A 84 11.29 -8.42 -2.71
N ALA A 85 11.26 -7.12 -3.05
CA ALA A 85 11.36 -6.68 -4.45
C ALA A 85 12.68 -6.00 -4.81
N ILE A 86 13.48 -5.61 -3.81
CA ILE A 86 14.69 -4.80 -4.01
C ILE A 86 15.92 -5.60 -3.58
N GLN A 87 16.84 -5.78 -4.52
CA GLN A 87 18.17 -6.37 -4.33
C GLN A 87 19.26 -5.28 -4.31
N ASP A 88 20.52 -5.67 -4.09
CA ASP A 88 21.63 -4.73 -3.88
C ASP A 88 22.05 -3.97 -5.14
N HIS A 89 21.79 -4.53 -6.33
CA HIS A 89 22.08 -3.89 -7.63
C HIS A 89 20.90 -3.09 -8.20
N ASP A 90 19.77 -3.08 -7.50
CA ASP A 90 18.54 -2.43 -7.93
C ASP A 90 18.57 -0.91 -7.62
N SER A 91 17.61 -0.18 -8.18
CA SER A 91 17.39 1.24 -7.90
C SER A 91 15.93 1.49 -7.52
N ILE A 92 15.69 2.43 -6.62
CA ILE A 92 14.36 2.76 -6.10
C ILE A 92 13.97 4.16 -6.56
N VAL A 93 12.75 4.30 -7.10
CA VAL A 93 12.12 5.61 -7.35
C VAL A 93 10.94 5.79 -6.40
N LEU A 94 11.02 6.77 -5.50
CA LEU A 94 9.92 7.16 -4.62
C LEU A 94 9.05 8.22 -5.32
N LEU A 95 7.83 7.85 -5.71
CA LEU A 95 6.93 8.71 -6.48
C LEU A 95 5.79 9.27 -5.63
N VAL A 96 5.66 10.59 -5.53
CA VAL A 96 4.45 11.26 -5.00
C VAL A 96 3.58 11.79 -6.15
N ALA A 97 2.34 11.30 -6.24
CA ALA A 97 1.35 11.76 -7.21
C ALA A 97 0.31 12.69 -6.59
N ASN A 98 0.32 13.96 -7.02
CA ASN A 98 -0.59 15.00 -6.55
C ASN A 98 -1.62 15.40 -7.61
N PRO A 99 -2.87 15.73 -7.20
CA PRO A 99 -3.83 16.32 -8.12
C PRO A 99 -3.41 17.76 -8.47
N ARG A 100 -3.53 18.14 -9.74
CA ARG A 100 -3.38 19.55 -10.16
C ARG A 100 -4.48 20.39 -9.50
N ARG A 101 -4.10 21.35 -8.65
CA ARG A 101 -5.01 22.29 -7.97
C ARG A 101 -4.41 23.69 -7.89
N ARG A 102 -5.25 24.69 -7.57
CA ARG A 102 -4.90 26.11 -7.49
C ARG A 102 -3.74 26.39 -6.52
N GLU A 103 -2.95 27.38 -6.91
CA GLU A 103 -1.60 27.73 -6.44
C GLU A 103 -1.46 27.94 -4.93
N TRP A 104 -2.44 28.57 -4.27
CA TRP A 104 -2.41 28.84 -2.83
C TRP A 104 -2.27 27.59 -1.95
N SER A 105 -2.88 26.49 -2.39
CA SER A 105 -2.82 25.21 -1.66
C SER A 105 -1.62 24.35 -2.06
N ASN A 106 -0.82 24.77 -3.05
CA ASN A 106 0.35 24.04 -3.52
C ASN A 106 1.52 24.19 -2.54
N LYS A 107 1.80 25.37 -1.98
CA LYS A 107 2.94 25.57 -1.07
C LYS A 107 2.91 24.62 0.14
N LYS A 108 1.77 24.54 0.84
CA LYS A 108 1.59 23.64 1.99
C LYS A 108 1.64 22.16 1.61
N ARG A 109 1.10 21.79 0.44
CA ARG A 109 1.14 20.40 -0.05
C ARG A 109 2.55 20.00 -0.49
N ASN A 110 3.30 20.92 -1.08
CA ASN A 110 4.68 20.70 -1.48
C ASN A 110 5.56 20.48 -0.27
N ALA A 111 5.45 21.31 0.76
CA ALA A 111 6.18 21.12 2.02
C ALA A 111 5.93 19.72 2.62
N ARG A 112 4.65 19.30 2.70
CA ARG A 112 4.27 17.96 3.18
C ARG A 112 4.80 16.83 2.28
N ALA A 113 4.82 17.04 0.96
CA ALA A 113 5.35 16.05 0.03
C ALA A 113 6.86 15.90 0.18
N HIS A 114 7.60 17.00 0.38
CA HIS A 114 9.03 16.97 0.65
C HIS A 114 9.35 16.26 1.97
N GLU A 115 8.61 16.57 3.04
CA GLU A 115 8.74 15.90 4.34
C GLU A 115 8.48 14.39 4.24
N LEU A 116 7.41 14.01 3.53
CA LEU A 116 7.08 12.61 3.26
C LEU A 116 8.19 11.90 2.48
N LEU A 117 8.64 12.49 1.37
CA LEU A 117 9.69 11.91 0.53
C LEU A 117 11.01 11.77 1.27
N HIS A 118 11.37 12.76 2.08
CA HIS A 118 12.54 12.70 2.95
C HIS A 118 12.42 11.55 3.97
N SER A 119 11.27 11.43 4.65
CA SER A 119 11.05 10.34 5.60
C SER A 119 11.11 8.96 4.93
N MET A 120 10.53 8.80 3.74
CA MET A 120 10.53 7.52 3.02
C MET A 120 11.92 7.21 2.46
N LYS A 121 12.66 8.22 1.99
CA LYS A 121 14.05 8.07 1.54
C LYS A 121 14.94 7.56 2.67
N ASN A 122 14.79 8.11 3.88
CA ASN A 122 15.52 7.64 5.06
C ASN A 122 15.22 6.17 5.35
N ILE A 123 13.95 5.74 5.24
CA ILE A 123 13.58 4.33 5.41
C ILE A 123 14.31 3.45 4.39
N CYS A 124 14.34 3.85 3.11
CA CYS A 124 15.07 3.10 2.09
C CYS A 124 16.56 2.99 2.42
N GLN A 125 17.22 4.11 2.72
CA GLN A 125 18.66 4.15 3.02
C GLN A 125 19.04 3.36 4.27
N MET A 126 18.17 3.33 5.29
CA MET A 126 18.40 2.54 6.49
C MET A 126 18.25 1.03 6.27
N ASN A 127 17.33 0.60 5.39
CA ASN A 127 17.10 -0.83 5.13
C ASN A 127 18.01 -1.38 4.02
N LYS A 128 18.38 -0.53 3.05
CA LYS A 128 19.15 -0.88 1.86
C LYS A 128 20.16 0.25 1.54
N PRO A 129 21.27 0.37 2.30
CA PRO A 129 22.22 1.49 2.16
C PRO A 129 22.99 1.52 0.84
N GLY A 130 23.15 0.37 0.16
CA GLY A 130 23.82 0.28 -1.13
C GLY A 130 22.95 0.61 -2.34
N VAL A 131 21.64 0.78 -2.14
CA VAL A 131 20.66 0.96 -3.22
C VAL A 131 20.45 2.45 -3.51
N GLU A 132 20.48 2.82 -4.79
CA GLU A 132 20.21 4.20 -5.22
C GLU A 132 18.74 4.55 -4.99
N VAL A 133 18.47 5.69 -4.35
CA VAL A 133 17.11 6.17 -4.05
C VAL A 133 16.86 7.51 -4.73
N GLU A 134 16.14 7.46 -5.84
CA GLU A 134 15.60 8.60 -6.57
C GLU A 134 14.26 9.05 -5.96
N VAL A 135 13.99 10.34 -6.02
CA VAL A 135 12.74 10.94 -5.56
C VAL A 135 12.08 11.66 -6.72
N ALA A 136 10.83 11.32 -7.02
CA ALA A 136 10.06 11.90 -8.09
C ALA A 136 8.72 12.45 -7.58
N LYS A 137 8.30 13.57 -8.16
CA LYS A 137 7.01 14.19 -7.86
C LYS A 137 6.30 14.51 -9.16
N VAL A 138 5.04 14.08 -9.26
CA VAL A 138 4.23 14.27 -10.46
C VAL A 138 2.88 14.88 -10.12
N GLU A 139 2.40 15.72 -11.04
CA GLU A 139 1.14 16.43 -10.89
C GLU A 139 0.26 16.27 -12.14
N GLY A 140 -0.97 15.80 -11.95
CA GLY A 140 -1.95 15.77 -13.03
C GLY A 140 -3.38 15.77 -12.56
N LYS A 141 -4.30 15.79 -13.53
CA LYS A 141 -5.74 15.83 -13.27
C LYS A 141 -6.20 14.58 -12.50
N GLU A 142 -5.69 13.42 -12.90
CA GLU A 142 -5.98 12.12 -12.31
C GLU A 142 -4.69 11.41 -11.94
N LYS A 143 -4.65 10.75 -10.77
CA LYS A 143 -3.43 10.11 -10.28
C LYS A 143 -3.02 8.89 -11.12
N GLY A 144 -3.98 8.06 -11.55
CA GLY A 144 -3.72 6.81 -12.26
C GLY A 144 -2.90 7.00 -13.54
N PRO A 145 -3.40 7.79 -14.51
CA PRO A 145 -2.67 8.07 -15.75
C PRO A 145 -1.27 8.65 -15.49
N VAL A 146 -1.18 9.62 -14.58
CA VAL A 146 0.09 10.30 -14.27
C VAL A 146 1.12 9.36 -13.67
N ILE A 147 0.70 8.42 -12.82
CA ILE A 147 1.58 7.39 -12.26
C ILE A 147 2.08 6.44 -13.36
N VAL A 148 1.18 6.00 -14.25
CA VAL A 148 1.53 5.13 -15.37
C VAL A 148 2.49 5.82 -16.34
N ASP A 149 2.28 7.11 -16.61
CA ASP A 149 3.16 7.89 -17.47
C ASP A 149 4.53 8.11 -16.82
N ALA A 150 4.58 8.35 -15.50
CA ALA A 150 5.84 8.41 -14.76
C ALA A 150 6.58 7.06 -14.82
N ALA A 151 5.87 5.94 -14.68
CA ALA A 151 6.47 4.60 -14.78
C ALA A 151 7.14 4.39 -16.14
N LYS A 152 6.48 4.82 -17.23
CA LYS A 152 7.03 4.78 -18.59
C LYS A 152 8.27 5.66 -18.74
N GLN A 153 8.20 6.91 -18.24
CA GLN A 153 9.30 7.87 -18.34
C GLN A 153 10.56 7.40 -17.61
N HIS A 154 10.39 6.84 -16.40
CA HIS A 154 11.49 6.31 -15.61
C HIS A 154 11.92 4.90 -16.04
N LYS A 155 11.26 4.29 -17.05
CA LYS A 155 11.51 2.93 -17.56
C LYS A 155 11.61 1.88 -16.43
N VAL A 156 10.63 1.91 -15.53
CA VAL A 156 10.64 1.05 -14.33
C VAL A 156 10.21 -0.37 -14.69
N SER A 157 10.90 -1.37 -14.14
CA SER A 157 10.56 -2.79 -14.34
C SER A 157 9.49 -3.26 -13.36
N ILE A 158 9.43 -2.67 -12.16
CA ILE A 158 8.45 -3.01 -11.12
C ILE A 158 7.77 -1.73 -10.61
N LEU A 159 6.43 -1.71 -10.60
CA LEU A 159 5.61 -0.64 -10.03
C LEU A 159 4.86 -1.14 -8.79
N VAL A 160 5.14 -0.57 -7.63
CA VAL A 160 4.55 -0.96 -6.35
C VAL A 160 3.56 0.09 -5.85
N LEU A 161 2.35 -0.33 -5.50
CA LEU A 161 1.23 0.52 -5.08
C LEU A 161 0.65 0.09 -3.74
N GLY A 162 0.33 1.03 -2.86
CA GLY A 162 -0.43 0.77 -1.65
C GLY A 162 -1.92 0.51 -1.95
N GLN A 163 -2.42 -0.69 -1.64
CA GLN A 163 -3.81 -1.05 -1.84
C GLN A 163 -4.66 -0.81 -0.59
N ARG A 164 -5.57 0.16 -0.68
CA ARG A 164 -6.47 0.51 0.41
C ARG A 164 -7.61 -0.50 0.57
N LYS A 165 -7.85 -0.95 1.81
CA LYS A 165 -9.05 -1.74 2.15
C LYS A 165 -10.27 -0.83 2.09
N ARG A 166 -11.17 -1.06 1.13
CA ARG A 166 -12.48 -0.39 1.15
C ARG A 166 -13.41 -1.11 2.12
N CYS A 167 -13.93 -0.36 3.10
CA CYS A 167 -14.88 -0.91 4.06
C CYS A 167 -16.21 -1.30 3.38
N VAL A 168 -16.95 -2.22 4.01
CA VAL A 168 -18.23 -2.73 3.50
C VAL A 168 -19.24 -1.58 3.32
N ILE A 169 -19.27 -0.63 4.25
CA ILE A 169 -20.11 0.58 4.18
C ILE A 169 -19.84 1.36 2.90
N TRP A 170 -18.58 1.53 2.50
CA TRP A 170 -18.23 2.25 1.27
C TRP A 170 -18.65 1.49 0.00
N ARG A 171 -18.64 0.14 0.05
CA ARG A 171 -19.18 -0.71 -1.02
C ARG A 171 -20.70 -0.57 -1.14
N LEU A 172 -21.41 -0.51 0.00
CA LEU A 172 -22.86 -0.33 0.04
C LEU A 172 -23.27 1.10 -0.40
N LEU A 173 -22.53 2.12 0.01
CA LEU A 173 -22.80 3.51 -0.35
C LEU A 173 -22.73 3.74 -1.87
N ARG A 174 -21.83 3.05 -2.57
CA ARG A 174 -21.79 3.06 -4.05
C ARG A 174 -23.01 2.42 -4.70
N ARG A 175 -23.66 1.46 -4.02
CA ARG A 175 -24.83 0.77 -4.53
C ARG A 175 -26.08 1.64 -4.43
N TRP A 176 -26.12 2.55 -3.46
CA TRP A 176 -27.26 3.45 -3.20
C TRP A 176 -27.07 4.84 -3.85
N GLY A 177 -25.83 5.33 -3.98
CA GLY A 177 -25.52 6.61 -4.62
C GLY A 177 -25.40 6.50 -6.14
N GLY A 178 -26.55 6.41 -6.81
CA GLY A 178 -26.73 6.34 -8.28
C GLY A 178 -25.51 6.66 -9.14
N LYS A 179 -25.07 5.65 -9.89
CA LYS A 179 -24.18 5.67 -11.08
C LYS A 179 -23.49 7.01 -11.37
N ARG A 180 -22.48 7.38 -10.57
CA ARG A 180 -21.41 8.27 -11.08
C ARG A 180 -20.59 7.45 -12.08
N ARG A 181 -20.94 7.57 -13.36
CA ARG A 181 -20.17 7.06 -14.52
C ARG A 181 -18.87 7.87 -14.68
N GLY A 182 -18.03 7.90 -13.64
CA GLY A 182 -16.67 8.41 -13.72
C GLY A 182 -15.72 7.23 -13.55
N SER A 183 -15.21 6.76 -14.69
CA SER A 183 -14.06 5.88 -14.94
C SER A 183 -13.74 4.77 -13.92
N GLY A 184 -13.66 3.55 -14.44
CA GLY A 184 -13.40 2.30 -13.70
C GLY A 184 -12.21 2.34 -12.75
N GLY A 185 -12.30 1.50 -11.71
CA GLY A 185 -11.18 1.21 -10.83
C GLY A 185 -10.83 2.33 -9.83
N GLY A 186 -10.24 1.98 -8.69
CA GLY A 186 -9.40 2.95 -7.97
C GLY A 186 -8.14 3.29 -8.77
N VAL A 187 -7.35 4.26 -8.29
CA VAL A 187 -6.02 4.58 -8.86
C VAL A 187 -5.17 3.32 -9.05
N VAL A 188 -5.21 2.42 -8.06
CA VAL A 188 -4.49 1.15 -8.08
C VAL A 188 -4.95 0.23 -9.20
N ASP A 189 -6.27 0.04 -9.35
CA ASP A 189 -6.83 -0.82 -10.40
C ASP A 189 -6.48 -0.27 -11.79
N TYR A 190 -6.57 1.06 -11.97
CA TYR A 190 -6.16 1.72 -13.21
C TYR A 190 -4.69 1.44 -13.55
N CYS A 191 -3.78 1.58 -12.57
CA CYS A 191 -2.37 1.32 -12.79
C CYS A 191 -2.10 -0.15 -13.15
N ILE A 192 -2.74 -1.11 -12.48
CA ILE A 192 -2.60 -2.54 -12.80
C ILE A 192 -3.05 -2.84 -14.24
N GLU A 193 -4.13 -2.22 -14.68
CA GLU A 193 -4.71 -2.46 -16.01
C GLU A 193 -3.93 -1.77 -17.14
N ASN A 194 -3.43 -0.56 -16.89
CA ASN A 194 -2.85 0.33 -17.92
C ASN A 194 -1.32 0.45 -17.87
N ALA A 195 -0.65 -0.20 -16.91
CA ALA A 195 0.80 -0.23 -16.88
C ALA A 195 1.39 -0.85 -18.16
N PRO A 196 2.61 -0.46 -18.56
CA PRO A 196 3.33 -1.07 -19.68
C PRO A 196 3.46 -2.59 -19.52
N SER A 197 3.51 -3.33 -20.63
CA SER A 197 3.76 -4.78 -20.61
C SER A 197 5.10 -5.14 -19.97
N SER A 198 6.12 -4.29 -20.14
CA SER A 198 7.45 -4.45 -19.54
C SER A 198 7.50 -4.14 -18.04
N CYS A 199 6.39 -3.67 -17.44
CA CYS A 199 6.33 -3.22 -16.05
C CYS A 199 5.43 -4.15 -15.22
N LYS A 200 6.04 -4.94 -14.34
CA LYS A 200 5.31 -5.75 -13.36
C LYS A 200 4.67 -4.83 -12.32
N THR A 201 3.35 -4.70 -12.36
CA THR A 201 2.61 -3.85 -11.41
C THR A 201 2.03 -4.66 -10.27
N VAL A 202 2.34 -4.25 -9.04
CA VAL A 202 2.05 -4.96 -7.81
C VAL A 202 1.35 -4.02 -6.83
N ALA A 203 0.15 -4.40 -6.41
CA ALA A 203 -0.59 -3.70 -5.37
C ALA A 203 -0.53 -4.47 -4.06
N VAL A 204 -0.05 -3.80 -3.02
CA VAL A 204 0.32 -4.41 -1.74
C VAL A 204 -0.60 -3.93 -0.63
N ARG A 205 -1.04 -4.85 0.22
CA ARG A 205 -1.81 -4.53 1.41
C ARG A 205 -1.40 -5.42 2.57
N ARG A 206 -1.26 -4.85 3.76
CA ARG A 206 -1.09 -5.66 4.99
C ARG A 206 -2.31 -6.55 5.26
N LYS A 207 -2.04 -7.81 5.57
CA LYS A 207 -3.05 -8.71 6.11
C LYS A 207 -3.21 -8.40 7.61
N THR A 208 -4.46 -8.24 8.05
CA THR A 208 -4.80 -7.79 9.41
C THR A 208 -5.06 -8.93 10.38
N ASN A 209 -4.65 -10.16 10.04
CA ASN A 209 -4.95 -11.36 10.82
C ASN A 209 -3.76 -11.70 11.74
N GLN A 210 -3.98 -12.58 12.73
CA GLN A 210 -2.95 -12.98 13.70
C GLN A 210 -1.65 -13.54 13.07
N LEU A 211 -1.74 -14.03 11.83
CA LEU A 211 -0.64 -14.66 11.09
C LEU A 211 0.23 -13.68 10.29
N GLY A 212 -0.05 -12.37 10.32
CA GLY A 212 0.77 -11.36 9.61
C GLY A 212 0.74 -11.50 8.08
N GLY A 213 1.74 -10.92 7.41
CA GLY A 213 1.93 -11.00 5.96
C GLY A 213 1.26 -9.91 5.11
N TYR A 214 1.37 -10.09 3.80
CA TYR A 214 0.90 -9.15 2.78
C TYR A 214 -0.04 -9.84 1.80
N LEU A 215 -1.13 -9.16 1.45
CA LEU A 215 -1.97 -9.48 0.31
C LEU A 215 -1.46 -8.71 -0.90
N ILE A 216 -1.24 -9.44 -1.99
CA ILE A 216 -0.75 -8.90 -3.23
C ILE A 216 -1.81 -9.04 -4.31
N THR A 217 -1.95 -8.00 -5.11
CA THR A 217 -2.81 -7.98 -6.30
C THR A 217 -2.01 -7.51 -7.48
N THR A 218 -1.99 -8.30 -8.54
CA THR A 218 -1.35 -8.02 -9.83
C THR A 218 -2.41 -8.09 -10.92
N LYS A 219 -1.97 -7.94 -12.18
CA LYS A 219 -2.85 -8.08 -13.35
C LYS A 219 -3.44 -9.48 -13.47
N LEU A 220 -2.66 -10.50 -13.13
CA LEU A 220 -3.03 -11.91 -13.28
C LEU A 220 -3.70 -12.48 -12.02
N HIS A 221 -3.21 -12.12 -10.83
CA HIS A 221 -3.66 -12.71 -9.57
C HIS A 221 -4.16 -11.65 -8.61
N LYS A 222 -5.26 -11.92 -7.92
CA LYS A 222 -5.88 -10.98 -6.96
C LYS A 222 -5.85 -11.53 -5.55
N ASN A 223 -5.37 -10.70 -4.61
CA ASN A 223 -5.32 -10.98 -3.17
C ASN A 223 -4.61 -12.30 -2.81
N PHE A 224 -3.52 -12.66 -3.51
CA PHE A 224 -2.71 -13.79 -3.06
C PHE A 224 -1.92 -13.37 -1.82
N TRP A 225 -1.81 -14.28 -0.85
CA TRP A 225 -1.20 -14.01 0.44
C TRP A 225 0.26 -14.44 0.44
N LEU A 226 1.16 -13.49 0.63
CA LEU A 226 2.56 -13.74 0.94
C LEU A 226 2.72 -13.72 2.47
N LEU A 227 3.29 -14.79 3.01
CA LEU A 227 3.68 -14.87 4.42
C LEU A 227 4.80 -13.87 4.70
N ALA A 228 4.81 -13.32 5.92
CA ALA A 228 5.86 -12.40 6.37
C ALA A 228 6.99 -13.19 7.03
#